data_AF-A0AAN4R1K1-F1
#
_entry.id   AF-A0AAN4R1K1-F1
#
_cell.length_a   1.000
_cell.length_b   1.000
_cell.length_c   1.000
_cell.angle_alpha   90.00
_cell.angle_beta   90.00
_cell.angle_gamma   90.00
#
_symmetry.space_group_name_H-M   'P 1'
#
loop_
_entity.id
_entity.type
_entity.pdbx_description
1 polymer ?
#
loop_
_entity_poly.entity_id
_entity_poly.type
_entity_poly.pdbx_seq_one_letter_code
_entity_poly.pdbx_strand_id
1 'polypeptide(L)'
;MKFFPLVETADNSGLFVLTGAVFDASSASIALDKVAASVATGLRVAVSPYRAMGGIPSPITPSRAEEGASYVLLVEQEDEPGIFASDGQYLTSQSSDAAPLALTLQLCYGRRVALMRHQPEDRPDATTPPEKTSSTNNASGSTGPSSVTSAGSSSNSGASANAGSAVNSGGSSATPAVKGA
;
A
#
# COMPACT_ATOMS: atom_id res chain seq x y z
N MET A 1 4.59 -21.46 -15.08
CA MET A 1 5.33 -20.45 -15.88
C MET A 1 6.81 -20.56 -15.55
N LYS A 2 7.64 -19.92 -16.36
CA LYS A 2 9.10 -19.92 -16.19
C LYS A 2 9.57 -18.57 -15.67
N PHE A 3 10.61 -18.57 -14.85
CA PHE A 3 11.16 -17.37 -14.21
C PHE A 3 12.69 -17.39 -14.22
N PHE A 4 13.29 -16.21 -14.29
CA PHE A 4 14.69 -16.01 -13.96
C PHE A 4 14.83 -15.53 -12.52
N PRO A 5 15.78 -16.09 -11.74
CA PRO A 5 16.06 -15.63 -10.39
C PRO A 5 16.91 -14.35 -10.41
N LEU A 6 16.56 -13.41 -9.54
CA LEU A 6 17.34 -12.22 -9.27
C LEU A 6 17.62 -12.10 -7.77
N VAL A 7 18.78 -11.54 -7.44
CA VAL A 7 19.20 -11.26 -6.08
C VAL A 7 19.73 -9.84 -5.99
N GLU A 8 19.48 -9.19 -4.86
CA GLU A 8 20.02 -7.88 -4.57
C GLU A 8 21.55 -7.90 -4.55
N THR A 9 22.20 -6.89 -5.13
CA THR A 9 23.65 -6.85 -5.29
C THR A 9 24.40 -6.63 -3.98
N ALA A 10 23.76 -5.94 -3.03
CA ALA A 10 24.21 -5.77 -1.66
C ALA A 10 23.00 -5.51 -0.75
N ASP A 11 23.17 -5.68 0.55
CA ASP A 11 22.09 -5.42 1.51
C ASP A 11 21.54 -3.99 1.35
N ASN A 12 20.24 -3.90 1.08
CA ASN A 12 19.51 -2.66 0.85
C ASN A 12 20.04 -1.76 -0.29
N SER A 13 20.76 -2.30 -1.28
CA SER A 13 21.24 -1.52 -2.44
C SER A 13 20.11 -1.05 -3.36
N GLY A 14 18.99 -1.76 -3.38
CA GLY A 14 17.88 -1.53 -4.32
C GLY A 14 18.18 -1.94 -5.76
N LEU A 15 19.36 -2.53 -6.02
CA LEU A 15 19.79 -3.02 -7.32
C LEU A 15 19.81 -4.54 -7.32
N PHE A 16 19.29 -5.14 -8.37
CA PHE A 16 19.13 -6.59 -8.49
C PHE A 16 19.81 -7.10 -9.75
N VAL A 17 20.45 -8.27 -9.66
CA VAL A 17 21.14 -8.92 -10.77
C VAL A 17 20.61 -10.32 -11.00
N LEU A 18 20.63 -10.78 -12.24
CA LEU A 18 20.32 -12.17 -12.60
C LEU A 18 21.39 -13.12 -12.03
N THR A 19 20.97 -14.17 -11.33
CA THR A 19 21.91 -15.06 -10.62
C THR A 19 21.88 -16.52 -11.06
N GLY A 20 20.96 -16.90 -11.95
CA GLY A 20 20.78 -18.32 -12.28
C GLY A 20 19.96 -18.59 -13.53
N ALA A 21 19.84 -19.89 -13.83
CA ALA A 21 19.09 -20.37 -14.97
C ALA A 21 17.57 -20.24 -14.76
N VAL A 22 16.84 -20.30 -15.87
CA VAL A 22 15.38 -20.31 -15.86
C VAL A 22 14.85 -21.54 -15.13
N PHE A 23 13.83 -21.35 -14.29
CA PHE A 23 13.16 -22.44 -13.58
C PHE A 23 11.64 -22.31 -13.63
N ASP A 24 10.94 -23.41 -13.37
CA ASP A 24 9.48 -23.46 -13.38
C ASP A 24 8.87 -23.18 -12.00
N ALA A 25 7.82 -22.37 -11.97
CA ALA A 25 6.96 -22.14 -10.82
C ALA A 25 5.51 -21.90 -11.24
N SER A 26 4.57 -22.20 -10.35
CA SER A 26 3.14 -22.05 -10.61
C SER A 26 2.61 -20.63 -10.41
N SER A 27 3.33 -19.77 -9.67
CA SER A 27 2.99 -18.36 -9.43
C SER A 27 4.24 -17.50 -9.18
N ALA A 28 4.09 -16.18 -9.20
CA ALA A 28 5.14 -15.24 -8.81
C ALA A 28 5.58 -15.47 -7.35
N SER A 29 4.62 -15.62 -6.43
CA SER A 29 4.90 -15.91 -5.02
C SER A 29 5.74 -17.15 -4.81
N ILE A 30 5.37 -18.26 -5.46
CA ILE A 30 6.10 -19.53 -5.33
C ILE A 30 7.49 -19.42 -5.97
N ALA A 31 7.62 -18.66 -7.06
CA ALA A 31 8.92 -18.40 -7.66
C ALA A 31 9.85 -17.67 -6.67
N LEU A 32 9.34 -16.63 -6.01
CA LEU A 32 10.10 -15.86 -5.01
C LEU A 32 10.52 -16.72 -3.82
N ASP A 33 9.63 -17.56 -3.30
CA ASP A 33 9.95 -18.45 -2.17
C ASP A 33 11.06 -19.46 -2.54
N LYS A 34 11.05 -19.97 -3.78
CA LYS A 34 12.12 -20.83 -4.29
C LYS A 34 13.47 -20.11 -4.39
N VAL A 35 13.49 -18.86 -4.85
CA VAL A 35 14.74 -18.08 -4.93
C VAL A 35 15.24 -17.76 -3.52
N ALA A 36 14.35 -17.29 -2.63
CA ALA A 36 14.70 -16.97 -1.24
C ALA A 36 15.35 -18.16 -0.52
N ALA A 37 14.87 -19.39 -0.74
CA ALA A 37 15.44 -20.60 -0.13
C ALA A 37 16.89 -20.90 -0.56
N SER A 38 17.38 -20.28 -1.64
CA SER A 38 18.72 -20.51 -2.21
C SER A 38 19.71 -19.37 -1.96
N VAL A 39 19.28 -18.29 -1.33
CA VAL A 39 20.05 -17.03 -1.20
C VAL A 39 20.51 -16.83 0.24
N ALA A 40 21.69 -16.22 0.41
CA ALA A 40 22.21 -15.88 1.72
C ALA A 40 21.26 -14.93 2.48
N THR A 41 21.15 -15.12 3.79
CA THR A 41 20.33 -14.27 4.66
C THR A 41 20.74 -12.80 4.53
N GLY A 42 19.75 -11.90 4.43
CA GLY A 42 19.95 -10.45 4.36
C GLY A 42 19.78 -9.86 2.95
N LEU A 43 19.92 -10.66 1.89
CA LEU A 43 19.67 -10.16 0.53
C LEU A 43 18.21 -10.36 0.12
N ARG A 44 17.62 -9.31 -0.46
CA ARG A 44 16.29 -9.42 -1.06
C ARG A 44 16.36 -10.17 -2.38
N VAL A 45 15.23 -10.77 -2.77
CA VAL A 45 15.12 -11.55 -4.00
C VAL A 45 14.01 -11.02 -4.88
N ALA A 46 14.21 -11.19 -6.18
CA ALA A 46 13.22 -10.87 -7.20
C ALA A 46 13.16 -11.97 -8.25
N VAL A 47 12.11 -11.95 -9.07
CA VAL A 47 11.95 -12.89 -10.19
C VAL A 47 11.52 -12.15 -11.45
N SER A 48 12.14 -12.44 -12.57
CA SER A 48 11.72 -11.93 -13.88
C SER A 48 10.96 -13.02 -14.63
N PRO A 49 9.69 -12.80 -15.04
CA PRO A 49 8.96 -13.75 -15.86
C PRO A 49 9.74 -14.05 -17.16
N TYR A 50 9.86 -15.32 -17.51
CA TYR A 50 10.46 -15.73 -18.77
C TYR A 50 9.49 -15.40 -19.91
N ARG A 51 9.96 -14.57 -20.84
CA ARG A 51 9.27 -14.32 -22.10
C ARG A 51 9.70 -15.37 -23.13
N ALA A 52 8.80 -16.31 -23.43
CA ALA A 52 8.93 -17.09 -24.66
C ALA A 52 8.75 -16.12 -25.85
N MET A 53 9.57 -16.27 -26.89
CA MET A 53 9.47 -15.46 -28.11
C MET A 53 8.16 -15.81 -28.85
N GLY A 54 7.03 -15.24 -28.41
CA GLY A 54 5.73 -15.39 -29.07
C GLY A 54 4.53 -15.24 -28.12
N GLY A 55 3.60 -14.34 -28.48
CA GLY A 55 2.28 -14.21 -27.85
C GLY A 55 2.21 -13.38 -26.56
N ILE A 56 1.00 -12.90 -26.25
CA ILE A 56 0.64 -12.37 -24.93
C ILE A 56 0.23 -13.58 -24.06
N PRO A 57 0.75 -13.73 -22.84
CA PRO A 57 0.33 -14.81 -21.96
C PRO A 57 -1.17 -14.69 -21.65
N SER A 58 -1.88 -15.81 -21.62
CA SER A 58 -3.24 -15.81 -21.09
C SER A 58 -3.22 -15.44 -19.60
N PRO A 59 -4.18 -14.65 -19.10
CA PRO A 59 -4.34 -14.40 -17.68
C PRO A 59 -4.47 -15.73 -16.91
N ILE A 60 -3.86 -15.79 -15.72
CA ILE A 60 -3.92 -16.96 -14.85
C ILE A 60 -4.60 -16.53 -13.56
N THR A 61 -5.70 -17.20 -13.21
CA THR A 61 -6.38 -16.99 -11.93
C THR A 61 -5.36 -17.11 -10.80
N PRO A 62 -5.32 -16.14 -9.86
CA PRO A 62 -4.31 -16.16 -8.82
C PRO A 62 -4.54 -17.39 -7.94
N SER A 63 -3.45 -18.04 -7.56
CA SER A 63 -3.52 -19.05 -6.51
C SER A 63 -3.88 -18.39 -5.17
N ARG A 64 -4.35 -19.16 -4.19
CA ARG A 64 -4.65 -18.63 -2.85
C ARG A 64 -3.44 -17.95 -2.17
N ALA A 65 -2.23 -18.40 -2.49
CA ALA A 65 -0.99 -17.80 -1.96
C ALA A 65 -0.62 -16.48 -2.67
N GLU A 66 -1.26 -16.20 -3.80
CA GLU A 66 -0.99 -15.06 -4.69
C GLU A 66 -2.08 -13.99 -4.56
N GLU A 67 -3.29 -14.35 -4.13
CA GLU A 67 -4.41 -13.42 -3.91
C GLU A 67 -4.09 -12.40 -2.81
N GLY A 68 -4.20 -11.12 -3.13
CA GLY A 68 -3.87 -10.00 -2.25
C GLY A 68 -2.36 -9.71 -2.14
N ALA A 69 -1.50 -10.51 -2.77
CA ALA A 69 -0.06 -10.25 -2.76
C ALA A 69 0.28 -8.96 -3.52
N SER A 70 1.22 -8.20 -2.99
CA SER A 70 1.74 -6.97 -3.59
C SER A 70 3.22 -7.13 -3.93
N TYR A 71 3.63 -6.53 -5.05
CA TYR A 71 4.97 -6.63 -5.59
C TYR A 71 5.48 -5.27 -6.00
N VAL A 72 6.75 -5.00 -5.70
CA VAL A 72 7.48 -3.88 -6.30
C VAL A 72 7.88 -4.28 -7.72
N LEU A 73 7.58 -3.41 -8.68
CA LEU A 73 8.02 -3.58 -10.06
C LEU A 73 9.46 -3.09 -10.20
N LEU A 74 10.32 -3.98 -10.67
CA LEU A 74 11.68 -3.66 -11.04
C LEU A 74 11.82 -3.64 -12.56
N VAL A 75 12.59 -2.70 -13.09
CA VAL A 75 12.85 -2.54 -14.52
C VAL A 75 14.34 -2.64 -14.78
N GLU A 76 14.70 -3.38 -15.83
CA GLU A 76 16.07 -3.47 -16.31
C GLU A 76 16.58 -2.09 -16.72
N GLN A 77 17.77 -1.74 -16.23
CA GLN A 77 18.42 -0.46 -16.49
C GLN A 77 18.87 -0.38 -17.94
N GLU A 78 18.69 0.78 -18.56
CA GLU A 78 18.99 0.99 -19.97
C GLU A 78 20.50 0.98 -20.25
N ASP A 79 21.27 1.57 -19.34
CA ASP A 79 22.73 1.69 -19.44
C ASP A 79 23.48 0.43 -18.97
N GLU A 80 22.80 -0.47 -18.24
CA GLU A 80 23.42 -1.65 -17.63
C GLU A 80 22.51 -2.89 -17.73
N PRO A 81 22.51 -3.59 -18.88
CA PRO A 81 21.70 -4.78 -19.10
C PRO A 81 21.96 -5.85 -18.04
N GLY A 82 20.91 -6.49 -17.55
CA GLY A 82 20.98 -7.47 -16.47
C GLY A 82 20.94 -6.90 -15.04
N ILE A 83 21.03 -5.57 -14.88
CA ILE A 83 20.77 -4.88 -13.61
C ILE A 83 19.36 -4.30 -13.60
N PHE A 84 18.66 -4.48 -12.48
CA PHE A 84 17.27 -4.08 -12.30
C PHE A 84 17.16 -3.16 -11.09
N ALA A 85 16.33 -2.12 -11.20
CA ALA A 85 16.02 -1.22 -10.10
C ALA A 85 14.51 -0.96 -10.03
N SER A 86 14.03 -0.50 -8.88
CA SER A 86 12.62 -0.16 -8.69
C SER A 86 12.18 0.98 -9.61
N ASP A 87 11.01 0.83 -10.24
CA ASP A 87 10.33 1.90 -10.99
C ASP A 87 9.34 2.69 -10.10
N GLY A 88 9.33 2.42 -8.78
CA GLY A 88 8.42 3.02 -7.81
C GLY A 88 6.96 2.55 -7.91
N GLN A 89 6.67 1.63 -8.83
CA GLN A 89 5.34 1.08 -9.06
C GLN A 89 5.11 -0.22 -8.28
N TYR A 90 3.85 -0.44 -7.90
CA TYR A 90 3.42 -1.66 -7.23
C TYR A 90 2.38 -2.40 -8.08
N LEU A 91 2.53 -3.71 -8.17
CA LEU A 91 1.53 -4.59 -8.76
C LEU A 91 0.85 -5.40 -7.67
N THR A 92 -0.48 -5.44 -7.72
CA THR A 92 -1.27 -6.27 -6.82
C THR A 92 -1.88 -7.42 -7.60
N SER A 93 -1.81 -8.61 -7.03
CA SER A 93 -2.51 -9.78 -7.55
C SER A 93 -3.90 -9.83 -6.91
N GLN A 94 -4.91 -9.35 -7.63
CA GLN A 94 -6.31 -9.38 -7.16
C GLN A 94 -7.15 -10.34 -7.99
N SER A 95 -7.19 -10.15 -9.31
CA SER A 95 -7.99 -10.97 -10.24
C SER A 95 -7.15 -11.92 -11.09
N SER A 96 -5.83 -11.75 -11.09
CA SER A 96 -4.84 -12.55 -11.81
C SER A 96 -3.54 -12.54 -11.02
N ASP A 97 -2.75 -13.61 -11.16
CA ASP A 97 -1.33 -13.63 -10.74
C ASP A 97 -0.59 -12.41 -11.31
N ALA A 98 0.42 -11.91 -10.57
CA ALA A 98 1.16 -10.71 -10.96
C ALA A 98 2.12 -10.93 -12.15
N ALA A 99 2.57 -12.16 -12.42
CA ALA A 99 3.55 -12.44 -13.47
C ALA A 99 3.02 -12.27 -14.91
N PRO A 100 1.78 -12.65 -15.28
CA PRO A 100 1.20 -12.29 -16.58
C PRO A 100 1.07 -10.77 -16.79
N LEU A 101 0.75 -10.01 -15.73
CA LEU A 101 0.71 -8.55 -15.77
C LEU A 101 2.12 -7.97 -16.00
N ALA A 102 3.11 -8.46 -15.27
CA ALA A 102 4.51 -8.08 -15.45
C ALA A 102 5.00 -8.40 -16.88
N LEU A 103 4.64 -9.56 -17.45
CA LEU A 103 5.01 -9.89 -18.83
C LEU A 103 4.37 -8.94 -19.85
N THR A 104 3.16 -8.45 -19.58
CA THR A 104 2.51 -7.42 -20.41
C THR A 104 3.25 -6.10 -20.32
N LEU A 105 3.65 -5.67 -19.11
CA LEU A 105 4.47 -4.47 -18.93
C LEU A 105 5.83 -4.59 -19.61
N GLN A 106 6.42 -5.79 -19.63
CA GLN A 106 7.65 -6.05 -20.38
C GLN A 106 7.52 -5.70 -21.87
N LEU A 107 6.34 -5.96 -22.46
CA LEU A 107 6.04 -5.58 -23.85
C LEU A 107 5.89 -4.07 -24.00
N CYS A 108 5.27 -3.40 -23.03
CA CYS A 108 5.07 -1.95 -23.04
C CYS A 108 6.39 -1.17 -22.86
N TYR A 109 7.25 -1.60 -21.93
CA TYR A 109 8.54 -0.97 -21.68
C TYR A 109 9.59 -1.30 -22.74
N GLY A 110 9.42 -2.40 -23.49
CA GLY A 110 10.45 -2.89 -24.41
C GLY A 110 11.73 -3.39 -23.71
N ARG A 111 11.70 -3.53 -22.38
CA ARG A 111 12.81 -3.95 -21.50
C ARG A 111 12.33 -5.03 -20.55
N ARG A 112 13.26 -5.80 -19.97
CA ARG A 112 12.88 -6.82 -18.99
C ARG A 112 12.36 -6.16 -17.72
N VAL A 113 11.40 -6.82 -17.09
CA VAL A 113 10.88 -6.43 -15.77
C VAL A 113 10.99 -7.60 -14.81
N ALA A 114 11.03 -7.29 -13.52
CA ALA A 114 11.05 -8.27 -12.45
C ALA A 114 10.09 -7.85 -11.33
N LEU A 115 9.73 -8.82 -10.51
CA LEU A 115 8.85 -8.67 -9.35
C LEU A 115 9.65 -9.00 -8.10
N MET A 116 9.65 -8.05 -7.16
CA MET A 116 10.09 -8.28 -5.78
C MET A 116 8.86 -8.27 -4.89
N ARG A 117 8.78 -9.14 -3.89
CA ARG A 117 7.66 -9.09 -2.93
C ARG A 117 7.70 -7.75 -2.19
N HIS A 118 6.57 -7.03 -2.18
CA HIS A 118 6.43 -5.88 -1.30
C HIS A 118 6.24 -6.41 0.11
N GLN A 119 7.29 -6.30 0.91
CA GLN A 119 7.15 -6.40 2.35
C GLN A 119 6.67 -5.01 2.78
N PRO A 120 5.45 -4.87 3.34
CA PRO A 120 5.14 -3.63 4.01
C PRO A 120 6.25 -3.42 5.04
N GLU A 121 6.97 -2.30 4.94
CA GLU A 121 7.93 -1.88 5.96
C GLU A 121 7.35 -2.26 7.32
N ASP A 122 8.08 -3.07 8.10
CA ASP A 122 7.77 -3.23 9.52
C ASP A 122 7.67 -1.82 10.07
N ARG A 123 6.44 -1.39 10.29
CA ARG A 123 6.10 -0.07 10.79
C ARG A 123 7.01 0.15 12.00
N PRO A 124 7.83 1.22 12.05
CA PRO A 124 8.58 1.49 13.26
C PRO A 124 7.59 1.56 14.41
N ASP A 125 7.93 0.87 15.50
CA ASP A 125 7.18 0.71 16.73
C ASP A 125 6.07 1.73 16.94
N ALA A 126 4.89 1.24 17.32
CA ALA A 126 3.86 2.06 17.95
C ALA A 126 4.37 2.64 19.27
N THR A 127 5.24 3.63 19.20
CA THR A 127 5.57 4.52 20.29
C THR A 127 4.38 5.46 20.44
N THR A 128 3.53 5.10 21.41
CA THR A 128 2.69 5.99 22.23
C THR A 128 1.61 6.82 21.49
N PRO A 129 0.34 6.77 21.91
CA PRO A 129 -0.68 7.66 21.35
C PRO A 129 -0.32 9.12 21.66
N PRO A 130 -0.39 10.06 20.69
CA PRO A 130 -0.25 11.47 20.99
C PRO A 130 -1.45 11.92 21.84
N GLU A 131 -1.17 12.49 23.01
CA GLU A 131 -2.14 13.29 23.76
C GLU A 131 -2.71 14.37 22.83
N LYS A 132 -4.04 14.41 22.71
CA LYS A 132 -4.76 15.53 22.11
C LYS A 132 -4.58 16.76 23.02
N THR A 133 -3.60 17.60 22.70
CA THR A 133 -3.67 19.04 23.06
C THR A 133 -4.16 19.81 21.84
N SER A 134 -5.46 20.04 21.78
CA SER A 134 -6.06 21.04 20.90
C SER A 134 -5.76 22.43 21.45
N SER A 135 -4.98 23.22 20.72
CA SER A 135 -4.88 24.67 20.92
C SER A 135 -5.13 25.36 19.58
N THR A 136 -6.34 25.93 19.50
CA THR A 136 -6.78 26.87 18.46
C THR A 136 -5.97 28.15 18.58
N ASN A 137 -5.18 28.49 17.56
CA ASN A 137 -4.55 29.81 17.48
C ASN A 137 -5.59 30.84 17.03
N ASN A 138 -6.04 31.64 17.99
CA ASN A 138 -6.78 32.86 17.76
C ASN A 138 -5.82 33.91 17.20
N ALA A 139 -6.12 34.43 16.02
CA ALA A 139 -5.51 35.65 15.50
C ALA A 139 -6.10 36.85 16.24
N SER A 140 -5.25 37.74 16.78
CA SER A 140 -5.63 39.14 16.93
C SER A 140 -4.39 40.02 16.97
N GLY A 141 -4.29 40.93 15.99
CA GLY A 141 -3.30 41.98 15.96
C GLY A 141 -3.56 43.01 17.05
N SER A 142 -2.48 43.51 17.64
CA SER A 142 -2.52 44.61 18.61
C SER A 142 -1.53 45.68 18.18
N THR A 143 -2.07 46.86 17.86
CA THR A 143 -1.35 48.13 17.91
C THR A 143 -2.27 49.14 18.59
N GLY A 144 -1.83 49.71 19.70
CA GLY A 144 -2.40 50.93 20.29
C GLY A 144 -2.92 50.77 21.73
N PRO A 145 -2.85 51.84 22.55
CA PRO A 145 -2.21 51.75 23.86
C PRO A 145 -3.14 52.04 25.06
N SER A 146 -2.54 51.90 26.25
CA SER A 146 -2.82 52.65 27.49
C SER A 146 -3.99 52.24 28.40
N SER A 147 -3.54 51.89 29.62
CA SER A 147 -4.01 52.41 30.91
C SER A 147 -5.33 51.91 31.55
N VAL A 148 -5.12 51.17 32.64
CA VAL A 148 -5.67 51.31 34.00
C VAL A 148 -7.19 51.14 34.28
N THR A 149 -7.45 50.03 34.98
CA THR A 149 -8.21 49.87 36.24
C THR A 149 -9.69 50.25 36.35
N SER A 150 -10.46 49.17 36.54
CA SER A 150 -11.37 48.92 37.67
C SER A 150 -12.82 49.36 37.61
N ALA A 151 -13.63 48.39 38.04
CA ALA A 151 -14.97 48.46 38.64
C ALA A 151 -16.18 48.46 37.71
N GLY A 152 -17.19 47.68 38.13
CA GLY A 152 -18.59 47.98 37.84
C GLY A 152 -19.38 46.86 37.17
N SER A 153 -20.01 46.03 38.00
CA SER A 153 -21.43 45.65 37.97
C SER A 153 -22.17 45.35 36.66
N SER A 154 -22.87 44.20 36.70
CA SER A 154 -24.26 43.98 36.23
C SER A 154 -24.66 44.43 34.82
N SER A 155 -25.12 43.50 33.99
CA SER A 155 -26.57 43.30 33.79
C SER A 155 -26.89 42.27 32.71
N ASN A 156 -28.03 41.66 32.95
CA ASN A 156 -28.77 40.65 32.24
C ASN A 156 -29.36 41.15 30.91
N SER A 157 -29.39 40.30 29.89
CA SER A 157 -30.43 40.14 28.85
C SER A 157 -29.96 38.98 27.94
N GLY A 158 -30.65 37.83 27.88
CA GLY A 158 -31.95 37.62 27.24
C GLY A 158 -31.76 37.65 25.71
N ALA A 159 -32.09 36.66 24.88
CA ALA A 159 -32.86 35.43 25.01
C ALA A 159 -32.43 34.49 23.84
N SER A 160 -32.35 33.18 24.06
CA SER A 160 -33.35 32.15 23.71
C SER A 160 -33.44 31.74 22.22
N ALA A 161 -32.99 30.51 21.93
CA ALA A 161 -33.78 29.38 21.39
C ALA A 161 -32.79 28.34 20.81
N ASN A 162 -32.56 27.18 21.45
CA ASN A 162 -33.37 25.94 21.40
C ASN A 162 -33.31 25.30 19.99
N ALA A 163 -32.98 24.03 19.72
CA ALA A 163 -32.64 22.79 20.45
C ALA A 163 -31.74 21.97 19.48
N GLY A 164 -30.83 21.06 19.87
CA GLY A 164 -31.09 19.79 20.58
C GLY A 164 -31.99 18.86 19.74
N SER A 165 -31.69 17.60 19.40
CA SER A 165 -30.71 16.65 19.93
C SER A 165 -30.63 15.42 19.02
N ALA A 166 -29.56 14.64 19.27
CA ALA A 166 -29.17 13.31 18.81
C ALA A 166 -30.28 12.28 18.50
N VAL A 167 -30.00 11.42 17.52
CA VAL A 167 -30.66 10.12 17.34
C VAL A 167 -29.73 9.01 17.84
N ASN A 168 -30.24 8.21 18.77
CA ASN A 168 -29.67 6.97 19.30
C ASN A 168 -30.66 5.86 18.94
N SER A 169 -30.25 4.84 18.17
CA SER A 169 -31.11 3.75 17.72
C SER A 169 -30.80 2.46 18.48
N GLY A 170 -31.75 2.01 19.31
CA GLY A 170 -31.74 0.72 19.97
C GLY A 170 -33.09 0.02 19.87
N GLY A 171 -33.08 -1.23 19.38
CA GLY A 171 -33.73 -2.38 20.01
C GLY A 171 -35.26 -2.57 19.98
N SER A 172 -35.68 -3.55 19.17
CA SER A 172 -36.59 -4.67 19.46
C SER A 172 -38.13 -4.54 19.47
N SER A 173 -38.71 -5.30 18.52
CA SER A 173 -39.85 -6.26 18.60
C SER A 173 -41.23 -5.86 19.15
N ALA A 174 -42.25 -5.95 18.29
CA ALA A 174 -43.54 -6.65 18.55
C ALA A 174 -44.44 -6.68 17.28
N THR A 175 -44.90 -7.88 16.87
CA THR A 175 -46.11 -8.14 16.04
C THR A 175 -47.40 -7.91 16.87
N PRO A 176 -48.68 -7.91 16.36
CA PRO A 176 -49.22 -8.44 15.09
C PRO A 176 -50.40 -7.68 14.38
N ALA A 177 -50.78 -8.20 13.19
CA ALA A 177 -52.14 -8.42 12.63
C ALA A 177 -53.09 -7.30 12.09
N VAL A 178 -53.63 -7.59 10.87
CA VAL A 178 -55.06 -7.47 10.40
C VAL A 178 -55.58 -6.03 10.12
N LYS A 179 -56.37 -5.67 9.08
CA LYS A 179 -57.28 -6.33 8.11
C LYS A 179 -57.57 -5.37 6.94
N GLY A 180 -57.98 -5.94 5.81
CA GLY A 180 -59.07 -5.41 4.96
C GLY A 180 -58.60 -4.49 3.83
N ALA A 181 -59.21 -4.49 2.65
CA ALA A 181 -60.25 -5.30 2.01
C ALA A 181 -60.10 -5.06 0.50
#